data_AF-A0A073CFX3-F1
#
_entry.id   AF-A0A073CFX3-F1
#
_cell.length_a   1.000
_cell.length_b   1.000
_cell.length_c   1.000
_cell.angle_alpha   90.00
_cell.angle_beta   90.00
_cell.angle_gamma   90.00
#
_symmetry.space_group_name_H-M   'P 1'
#
loop_
_entity.id
_entity.type
_entity.pdbx_description
1 polymer ?
#
loop_
_entity_poly.entity_id
_entity_poly.type
_entity_poly.pdbx_seq_one_letter_code
_entity_poly.pdbx_strand_id
1 'polypeptide(L)'
;MGREKKNAVVSLLEQIIRHLLLLQYWTGEVEYNRVHPEEEIYSFRVQLRRKITTNLRNYLDSEFDSIYQDALGFVKIKTQNIVYFPPECPYTLEQLLDIDWFPV
;
A
#
# COMPACT_ATOMS: atom_id res chain seq x y z
N MET A 1 -4.21 -22.35 8.15
CA MET A 1 -2.84 -22.20 7.66
C MET A 1 -2.70 -21.51 6.29
N GLY A 2 -3.27 -22.02 5.18
CA GLY A 2 -3.09 -21.37 3.86
C GLY A 2 -3.78 -20.00 3.70
N ARG A 3 -5.01 -19.87 4.20
CA ARG A 3 -5.84 -18.65 4.10
C ARG A 3 -5.27 -17.49 4.94
N GLU A 4 -4.73 -17.78 6.12
CA GLU A 4 -4.13 -16.76 7.00
C GLU A 4 -2.91 -16.10 6.36
N LYS A 5 -2.05 -16.88 5.69
CA LYS A 5 -0.89 -16.34 4.96
C LYS A 5 -1.32 -15.42 3.83
N LYS A 6 -2.36 -15.81 3.08
CA LYS A 6 -2.96 -14.99 2.02
C LYS A 6 -3.49 -13.67 2.57
N ASN A 7 -4.32 -13.72 3.61
CA ASN A 7 -4.87 -12.51 4.23
C ASN A 7 -3.77 -11.60 4.78
N ALA A 8 -2.71 -12.16 5.36
CA ALA A 8 -1.59 -11.39 5.89
C ALA A 8 -0.83 -10.63 4.79
N VAL A 9 -0.56 -11.27 3.64
CA VAL A 9 0.12 -10.56 2.54
C VAL A 9 -0.77 -9.51 1.87
N VAL A 10 -2.07 -9.78 1.77
CA VAL A 10 -3.07 -8.82 1.26
C VAL A 10 -3.12 -7.59 2.15
N SER A 11 -3.27 -7.77 3.47
CA SER A 11 -3.33 -6.67 4.43
C SER A 11 -2.05 -5.83 4.45
N LEU A 12 -0.88 -6.46 4.25
CA LEU A 12 0.38 -5.73 4.15
C LEU A 12 0.48 -4.91 2.85
N LEU A 13 0.10 -5.50 1.71
CA LEU A 13 0.13 -4.79 0.43
C LEU A 13 -0.83 -3.60 0.42
N GLU A 14 -2.04 -3.79 0.94
CA GLU A 14 -3.04 -2.75 1.12
C GLU A 14 -2.51 -1.59 1.99
N GLN A 15 -1.82 -1.91 3.11
CA GLN A 15 -1.21 -0.88 3.96
C GLN A 15 -0.13 -0.11 3.22
N ILE A 16 0.74 -0.78 2.45
CA ILE A 16 1.76 -0.12 1.63
C ILE A 16 1.10 0.86 0.64
N ILE A 17 0.07 0.42 -0.10
CA ILE A 17 -0.65 1.26 -1.06
C ILE A 17 -1.27 2.48 -0.38
N ARG A 18 -1.95 2.31 0.76
CA ARG A 18 -2.55 3.41 1.52
C ARG A 18 -1.52 4.48 1.89
N HIS A 19 -0.39 4.07 2.46
CA HIS A 19 0.63 5.02 2.91
C HIS A 19 1.29 5.73 1.73
N LEU A 20 1.52 5.03 0.61
CA LEU A 20 2.05 5.66 -0.60
C LEU A 20 1.07 6.66 -1.22
N LEU A 21 -0.23 6.35 -1.26
CA LEU A 21 -1.24 7.30 -1.75
C LEU A 21 -1.28 8.56 -0.88
N LEU A 22 -1.24 8.40 0.46
CA LEU A 22 -1.20 9.55 1.36
C LEU A 22 0.10 10.36 1.18
N LEU A 23 1.24 9.68 1.04
CA LEU A 23 2.54 10.32 0.81
C LEU A 23 2.55 11.13 -0.49
N GLN A 24 2.05 10.58 -1.59
CA GLN A 24 2.12 11.21 -2.91
C GLN A 24 1.06 12.31 -3.11
N TYR A 25 -0.18 12.09 -2.64
CA TYR A 25 -1.31 12.96 -3.01
C TYR A 25 -1.79 13.86 -1.86
N TRP A 26 -1.53 13.52 -0.61
CA TRP A 26 -2.06 14.26 0.54
C TRP A 26 -1.01 15.17 1.19
N THR A 27 -0.63 16.21 0.47
CA THR A 27 0.42 17.16 0.90
C THR A 27 0.01 18.12 2.02
N GLY A 28 -1.29 18.23 2.32
CA GLY A 28 -1.83 19.21 3.29
C GLY A 28 -1.64 18.86 4.77
N GLU A 29 -1.51 17.57 5.15
CA GLU A 29 -1.21 17.15 6.53
C GLU A 29 0.27 16.79 6.75
N VAL A 30 1.06 16.78 5.66
CA VAL A 30 2.50 16.50 5.67
C VAL A 30 3.29 17.58 6.44
N GLU A 31 2.68 18.71 6.83
CA GLU A 31 3.34 19.68 7.74
C GLU A 31 3.20 19.35 9.23
N TYR A 32 2.15 18.64 9.67
CA TYR A 32 1.84 18.51 11.10
C TYR A 32 2.24 17.18 11.74
N ASN A 33 2.37 16.09 10.96
CA ASN A 33 2.56 14.73 11.49
C ASN A 33 3.74 13.95 10.86
N ARG A 34 4.85 14.66 10.58
CA ARG A 34 6.08 14.18 9.88
C ARG A 34 6.92 13.10 10.59
N VAL A 35 6.36 12.26 11.45
CA VAL A 35 7.18 11.26 12.18
C VAL A 35 7.35 9.98 11.34
N HIS A 36 7.77 10.14 10.09
CA HIS A 36 8.32 9.10 9.20
C HIS A 36 7.34 8.12 8.52
N PRO A 37 6.49 8.58 7.57
CA PRO A 37 5.74 7.70 6.68
C PRO A 37 6.61 6.67 5.94
N GLU A 38 7.86 7.04 5.61
CA GLU A 38 8.83 6.16 4.95
C GLU A 38 9.28 4.98 5.83
N GLU A 39 9.48 5.18 7.14
CA GLU A 39 9.84 4.11 8.07
C GLU A 39 8.72 3.07 8.21
N GLU A 40 7.47 3.54 8.23
CA GLU A 40 6.30 2.67 8.33
C GLU A 40 6.11 1.84 7.03
N ILE A 41 6.22 2.49 5.87
CA ILE A 41 6.21 1.80 4.55
C ILE A 41 7.33 0.76 4.49
N TYR A 42 8.54 1.13 4.92
CA TYR A 42 9.69 0.23 4.96
C TYR A 42 9.40 -0.99 5.84
N SER A 43 8.84 -0.79 7.03
CA SER A 43 8.44 -1.88 7.94
C SER A 43 7.44 -2.85 7.29
N PHE A 44 6.41 -2.34 6.62
CA PHE A 44 5.44 -3.19 5.92
C PHE A 44 6.07 -3.97 4.77
N ARG A 45 6.96 -3.35 3.99
CA ARG A 45 7.69 -4.03 2.92
C ARG A 45 8.60 -5.13 3.45
N VAL A 46 9.32 -4.89 4.54
CA VAL A 46 10.13 -5.92 5.21
C VAL A 46 9.26 -7.09 5.67
N GLN A 47 8.11 -6.82 6.27
CA GLN A 47 7.17 -7.86 6.71
C GLN A 47 6.60 -8.65 5.52
N LEU A 48 6.24 -7.97 4.44
CA LEU A 48 5.70 -8.58 3.23
C LEU A 48 6.75 -9.46 2.55
N ARG A 49 7.97 -8.95 2.38
CA ARG A 49 9.11 -9.68 1.81
C ARG A 49 9.44 -10.97 2.57
N ARG A 50 9.30 -10.97 3.90
CA ARG A 50 9.51 -12.17 4.73
C ARG A 50 8.42 -13.24 4.55
N LYS A 51 7.24 -12.87 4.08
CA LYS A 51 6.07 -13.75 3.96
C LYS A 51 5.78 -14.19 2.52
N ILE A 52 6.19 -13.38 1.54
CA ILE A 52 5.83 -13.59 0.14
C ILE A 52 6.59 -14.77 -0.47
N THR A 53 5.87 -15.61 -1.21
CA THR A 53 6.39 -16.70 -2.05
C THR A 53 5.85 -16.50 -3.46
N THR A 54 6.36 -17.24 -4.46
CA THR A 54 5.86 -17.14 -5.85
C THR A 54 4.34 -17.32 -5.94
N ASN A 55 3.79 -18.31 -5.23
CA ASN A 55 2.34 -18.55 -5.22
C ASN A 55 1.56 -17.40 -4.57
N LEU A 56 2.11 -16.78 -3.53
CA LEU A 56 1.48 -15.62 -2.88
C LEU A 56 1.61 -14.36 -3.73
N ARG A 57 2.70 -14.20 -4.48
CA ARG A 57 2.86 -13.11 -5.46
C ARG A 57 1.80 -13.21 -6.55
N ASN A 58 1.63 -14.38 -7.17
CA ASN A 58 0.61 -14.59 -8.20
C ASN A 58 -0.81 -14.34 -7.65
N TYR A 59 -1.05 -14.67 -6.38
CA TYR A 59 -2.32 -14.39 -5.72
C TYR A 59 -2.51 -12.89 -5.44
N LEU A 60 -1.48 -12.15 -5.05
CA LEU A 60 -1.56 -10.70 -4.90
C LEU A 60 -1.82 -10.01 -6.24
N ASP A 61 -1.19 -10.51 -7.31
CA ASP A 61 -1.40 -10.02 -8.67
C ASP A 61 -2.85 -10.22 -9.14
N SER A 62 -3.43 -11.41 -8.89
CA SER A 62 -4.83 -11.69 -9.25
C SER A 62 -5.86 -10.86 -8.47
N GLU A 63 -5.52 -10.45 -7.25
CA GLU A 63 -6.40 -9.65 -6.38
C GLU A 63 -6.05 -8.15 -6.40
N PHE A 64 -5.06 -7.74 -7.20
CA PHE A 64 -4.40 -6.44 -7.08
C PHE A 64 -5.38 -5.27 -7.14
N ASP A 65 -6.30 -5.30 -8.10
CA ASP A 65 -7.33 -4.26 -8.27
C ASP A 65 -8.24 -4.18 -7.05
N SER A 66 -8.66 -5.31 -6.49
CA SER A 66 -9.50 -5.36 -5.30
C SER A 66 -8.78 -4.75 -4.09
N ILE A 67 -7.52 -5.12 -3.90
CA ILE A 67 -6.66 -4.60 -2.83
C ILE A 67 -6.49 -3.09 -2.97
N TYR A 68 -6.30 -2.60 -4.20
CA TYR A 68 -6.19 -1.18 -4.47
C TYR A 68 -7.50 -0.42 -4.18
N GLN A 69 -8.65 -0.93 -4.62
CA GLN A 69 -9.94 -0.28 -4.37
C GLN A 69 -10.25 -0.20 -2.87
N ASP A 70 -9.91 -1.23 -2.11
CA ASP A 70 -9.97 -1.19 -0.65
C ASP A 70 -9.08 -0.05 -0.14
N ALA A 71 -7.78 -0.04 -0.45
CA ALA A 71 -6.86 1.01 -0.03
C ALA A 71 -7.34 2.43 -0.38
N LEU A 72 -7.86 2.62 -1.59
CA LEU A 72 -8.45 3.87 -2.08
C LEU A 72 -9.64 4.32 -1.21
N GLY A 73 -10.52 3.41 -0.82
CA GLY A 73 -11.64 3.70 0.06
C GLY A 73 -11.19 4.26 1.42
N PHE A 74 -10.16 3.65 2.02
CA PHE A 74 -9.64 4.11 3.31
C PHE A 74 -8.99 5.48 3.24
N VAL A 75 -8.19 5.77 2.20
CA VAL A 75 -7.57 7.10 2.07
C VAL A 75 -8.60 8.18 1.75
N LYS A 76 -9.65 7.87 0.99
CA LYS A 76 -10.79 8.79 0.78
C LYS A 76 -11.50 9.10 2.09
N ILE A 77 -11.78 8.09 2.93
CA ILE A 77 -12.39 8.31 4.24
C ILE A 77 -11.47 9.17 5.12
N LYS A 78 -10.18 8.82 5.20
CA LYS A 78 -9.19 9.53 6.03
C LYS A 78 -9.05 10.99 5.64
N THR A 79 -9.03 11.27 4.34
CA THR A 79 -8.92 12.62 3.79
C THR A 79 -10.27 13.31 3.61
N GLN A 80 -11.36 12.77 4.16
CA GLN A 80 -12.71 13.33 4.00
C GLN A 80 -13.11 13.58 2.53
N ASN A 81 -12.51 12.83 1.61
CA ASN A 81 -12.67 12.92 0.17
C ASN A 81 -12.35 14.31 -0.42
N ILE A 82 -11.51 15.11 0.26
CA ILE A 82 -11.03 16.40 -0.26
C ILE A 82 -9.82 16.26 -1.19
N VAL A 83 -9.11 15.14 -1.11
CA VAL A 83 -7.96 14.82 -1.97
C VAL A 83 -8.42 14.00 -3.17
N TYR A 84 -7.96 14.37 -4.36
CA TYR A 84 -8.16 13.56 -5.55
C TYR A 84 -7.12 12.45 -5.62
N PHE A 85 -7.58 11.20 -5.56
CA PHE A 85 -6.77 10.02 -5.81
C PHE A 85 -7.15 9.40 -7.15
N PRO A 86 -6.20 8.80 -7.89
CA PRO A 86 -6.50 8.13 -9.14
C PRO A 86 -7.53 6.99 -8.93
N PRO A 87 -8.39 6.69 -9.92
CA PRO A 87 -9.34 5.58 -9.83
C PRO A 87 -8.70 4.21 -10.08
N GLU A 88 -7.54 4.19 -10.74
CA GLU A 88 -6.72 3.01 -11.01
C GLU A 88 -5.39 3.12 -10.25
N CYS A 89 -4.79 1.97 -9.91
CA CYS A 89 -3.55 1.97 -9.15
C CYS A 89 -2.40 2.62 -9.95
N PRO A 90 -1.77 3.70 -9.45
CA PRO A 90 -0.65 4.35 -10.14
C PRO A 90 0.67 3.57 -9.99
N TYR A 91 0.66 2.44 -9.27
CA TYR A 91 1.84 1.67 -8.91
C TYR A 91 1.73 0.23 -9.43
N THR A 92 2.86 -0.32 -9.85
CA THR A 92 2.99 -1.74 -10.19
C THR A 92 3.26 -2.59 -8.95
N LEU A 93 2.94 -3.89 -9.01
CA LEU A 93 3.29 -4.81 -7.93
C LEU A 93 4.81 -4.88 -7.70
N GLU A 94 5.62 -4.76 -8.76
CA GLU A 94 7.08 -4.66 -8.62
C GLU A 94 7.50 -3.46 -7.76
N GLN A 95 6.99 -2.26 -8.05
CA GLN A 95 7.29 -1.04 -7.29
C GLN A 95 6.86 -1.12 -5.82
N LEU A 96 5.71 -1.75 -5.56
CA LEU A 96 5.20 -1.90 -4.19
C LEU A 96 6.05 -2.87 -3.36
N LEU A 97 6.65 -3.86 -4.01
CA LEU A 97 7.52 -4.86 -3.39
C LEU A 97 8.99 -4.42 -3.29
N ASP A 98 9.39 -3.40 -4.04
CA ASP A 98 10.73 -2.81 -3.97
C ASP A 98 10.88 -1.99 -2.67
N ILE A 99 11.88 -2.34 -1.87
CA ILE A 99 12.10 -1.74 -0.55
C ILE A 99 12.59 -0.29 -0.64
N ASP A 100 13.34 0.04 -1.68
CA ASP A 100 14.02 1.32 -1.85
C ASP A 100 13.22 2.28 -2.76
N TRP A 101 12.14 1.80 -3.38
CA TRP A 101 11.33 2.61 -4.30
C TRP A 101 10.30 3.47 -3.57
N PHE A 102 10.20 4.75 -3.91
CA PHE A 102 9.13 5.63 -3.46
C PHE A 102 8.62 6.48 -4.65
N PRO A 103 7.33 6.82 -4.70
CA PRO A 103 6.79 7.71 -5.71
C PRO A 103 7.38 9.11 -5.52
N VAL A 104 7.83 9.68 -6.63
CA VAL A 104 8.39 11.04 -6.72
C VAL A 104 7.29 12.04 -7.06
#